data_AF-A0A6G0VHX7-F1
#
_entry.id   AF-A0A6G0VHX7-F1
#
_cell.length_a   1.000
_cell.length_b   1.000
_cell.length_c   1.000
_cell.angle_alpha   90.00
_cell.angle_beta   90.00
_cell.angle_gamma   90.00
#
_symmetry.space_group_name_H-M   'P 1'
#
loop_
_entity.id
_entity.type
_entity.pdbx_description
1 polymer ?
#
loop_
_entity_poly.entity_id
_entity_poly.type
_entity_poly.pdbx_seq_one_letter_code
_entity_poly.pdbx_strand_id
1 'polypeptide(L)'
;MQYGFLAASPDGLIDADGIIEVKCPYSLAKKGITIDFAAKNIKTFYLKFDENTQKINLKATHDYYFQIQGQLHITQKLYCDFIVWTPLEMFVERIVKNDEFWYSKMETNLVQFYHKALIPEIVDPRLCRKMPIRDIE
;
A
#
# COMPACT_ATOMS: atom_id res chain seq x y z
N MET A 1 -14.54 -10.60 -11.98
CA MET A 1 -13.78 -10.44 -10.72
C MET A 1 -12.96 -11.72 -10.54
N GLN A 2 -11.63 -11.65 -10.66
CA GLN A 2 -10.76 -12.85 -10.67
C GLN A 2 -10.50 -13.41 -9.26
N TYR A 3 -10.56 -12.56 -8.22
CA TYR A 3 -10.35 -12.96 -6.81
C TYR A 3 -11.49 -12.43 -5.95
N GLY A 4 -12.57 -13.20 -5.79
CA GLY A 4 -13.75 -12.78 -5.02
C GLY A 4 -13.53 -12.58 -3.52
N PHE A 5 -12.34 -12.94 -3.02
CA PHE A 5 -11.95 -12.81 -1.62
C PHE A 5 -11.04 -11.60 -1.33
N LEU A 6 -10.61 -10.86 -2.37
CA LEU A 6 -9.82 -9.66 -2.21
C LEU A 6 -10.72 -8.43 -2.31
N ALA A 7 -10.57 -7.51 -1.36
CA ALA A 7 -11.33 -6.27 -1.29
C ALA A 7 -10.41 -5.10 -0.98
N ALA A 8 -10.82 -3.90 -1.40
CA ALA A 8 -10.08 -2.66 -1.23
C ALA A 8 -11.06 -1.53 -0.93
N SER A 9 -10.62 -0.59 -0.09
CA SER A 9 -11.33 0.66 0.18
C SER A 9 -10.36 1.81 -0.07
N PRO A 10 -10.35 2.42 -1.26
CA PRO A 10 -9.58 3.65 -1.49
C PRO A 10 -10.18 4.81 -0.68
N ASP A 11 -9.37 5.82 -0.37
CA ASP A 11 -9.85 7.03 0.32
C ASP A 11 -10.76 7.89 -0.57
N GLY A 12 -10.61 7.78 -1.89
CA GLY A 12 -11.46 8.47 -2.86
C GLY A 12 -11.39 7.85 -4.26
N LEU A 13 -12.34 8.23 -5.11
CA LEU A 13 -12.39 7.89 -6.53
C LEU A 13 -12.18 9.15 -7.37
N ILE A 14 -11.46 9.01 -8.49
CA ILE A 14 -11.26 10.05 -9.49
C ILE A 14 -11.83 9.54 -10.80
N ASP A 15 -12.95 10.11 -11.21
CA ASP A 15 -13.63 9.76 -12.46
C ASP A 15 -13.77 8.23 -12.66
N ALA A 16 -13.57 7.78 -13.90
CA ALA A 16 -13.65 6.37 -14.27
C ALA A 16 -12.39 5.58 -13.93
N ASP A 17 -11.22 6.21 -13.89
CA ASP A 17 -9.94 5.52 -14.02
C ASP A 17 -9.00 5.67 -12.81
N GLY A 18 -9.27 6.61 -11.90
CA GLY A 18 -8.36 6.94 -10.81
C GLY A 18 -8.92 6.65 -9.42
N ILE A 19 -8.01 6.55 -8.45
CA ILE A 19 -8.30 6.53 -7.00
C ILE A 19 -7.41 7.53 -6.27
N ILE A 20 -7.74 7.80 -5.01
CA ILE A 20 -6.95 8.59 -4.08
C ILE A 20 -6.57 7.73 -2.88
N GLU A 21 -5.34 7.90 -2.40
CA GLU A 21 -4.88 7.41 -1.11
C GLU A 21 -4.15 8.55 -0.39
N VAL A 22 -4.63 8.93 0.79
CA VAL A 22 -4.12 10.05 1.58
C VAL A 22 -3.40 9.53 2.84
N LYS A 23 -2.19 10.03 3.08
CA LYS A 23 -1.44 9.79 4.31
C LYS A 23 -1.15 11.11 5.02
N CYS A 24 -1.42 11.13 6.31
CA CYS A 24 -1.18 12.28 7.19
C CYS A 24 -0.15 11.89 8.26
N PRO A 25 1.17 12.00 8.01
CA PRO A 25 2.17 11.53 8.94
C PRO A 25 2.26 12.43 10.19
N TYR A 26 1.58 12.01 11.26
CA TYR A 26 1.49 12.75 12.51
C TYR A 26 2.85 13.13 13.11
N SER A 27 3.87 12.27 12.97
CA SER A 27 5.20 12.53 13.50
C SER A 27 5.90 13.72 12.81
N LEU A 28 5.66 13.92 11.51
CA LEU A 28 6.17 15.09 10.78
C LEU A 28 5.41 16.34 11.21
N ALA A 29 4.08 16.28 11.24
CA ALA A 29 3.22 17.38 11.67
C ALA A 29 3.57 17.86 13.09
N LYS A 30 3.73 16.93 14.03
CA LYS A 30 4.09 17.24 15.43
C LYS A 30 5.49 17.86 15.57
N LYS A 31 6.44 17.43 14.73
CA LYS A 31 7.84 17.92 14.79
C LYS A 31 8.07 19.16 13.93
N GLY A 32 7.08 19.60 13.14
CA GLY A 32 7.25 20.70 12.18
C GLY A 32 8.30 20.38 11.11
N ILE A 33 8.39 19.11 10.68
CA ILE A 33 9.34 18.65 9.66
C ILE A 33 8.66 18.63 8.30
N THR A 34 9.32 19.18 7.28
CA THR A 34 8.87 19.06 5.89
C THR A 34 9.09 17.65 5.35
N ILE A 35 8.16 17.18 4.53
CA ILE A 35 8.24 16.01 3.65
C ILE A 35 9.57 16.01 2.87
N ASP A 36 10.00 17.13 2.29
CA ASP A 36 11.28 17.23 1.59
C ASP A 36 12.47 16.85 2.48
N PHE A 37 12.51 17.43 3.69
CA PHE A 37 13.55 17.12 4.65
C PHE A 37 13.48 15.66 5.09
N ALA A 38 12.27 15.14 5.36
CA ALA A 38 12.06 13.77 5.78
C ALA A 38 12.49 12.77 4.70
N ALA A 39 12.14 13.01 3.43
CA ALA A 39 12.48 12.15 2.30
C ALA A 39 14.00 12.07 2.03
N LYS A 40 14.75 13.11 2.39
CA LYS A 40 16.22 13.16 2.27
C LYS A 40 16.96 12.60 3.48
N ASN A 41 16.44 12.84 4.69
CA ASN A 41 17.21 12.62 5.93
C ASN A 41 16.69 11.47 6.81
N ILE A 42 15.44 11.04 6.65
CA ILE A 42 14.82 10.01 7.50
C ILE A 42 14.70 8.70 6.74
N LYS A 43 15.64 7.77 6.98
CA LYS A 43 15.69 6.48 6.27
C LYS A 43 14.42 5.64 6.41
N THR A 44 13.73 5.72 7.55
CA THR A 44 12.49 4.99 7.83
C THR A 44 11.24 5.64 7.22
N PHE A 45 11.35 6.85 6.65
CA PHE A 45 10.23 7.49 5.99
C PHE A 45 9.92 6.78 4.66
N TYR A 46 8.64 6.71 4.29
CA TYR A 46 8.19 5.92 3.15
C TYR A 46 8.47 6.59 1.79
N LEU A 47 8.63 7.91 1.77
CA LEU A 47 9.13 8.63 0.60
C LEU A 47 10.67 8.66 0.61
N LYS A 48 11.27 8.67 -0.58
CA LYS A 48 12.70 8.87 -0.78
C LYS A 48 12.94 9.96 -1.81
N PHE A 49 13.99 10.75 -1.61
CA PHE A 49 14.55 11.58 -2.66
C PHE A 49 15.45 10.73 -3.58
N ASP A 50 15.21 10.81 -4.89
CA ASP A 50 16.02 10.15 -5.90
C ASP A 50 16.98 11.18 -6.53
N GLU A 51 18.28 11.00 -6.28
CA GLU A 51 19.32 11.93 -6.73
C GLU A 51 19.46 11.98 -8.26
N ASN A 52 19.13 10.90 -8.97
CA ASN A 52 19.26 10.85 -10.43
C ASN A 52 18.14 11.64 -11.10
N THR A 53 16.91 11.47 -10.61
CA THR A 53 15.73 12.13 -11.18
C THR A 53 15.42 13.49 -10.54
N GLN A 54 16.09 13.81 -9.41
CA GLN A 54 15.84 14.99 -8.58
C GLN A 54 14.37 15.08 -8.11
N LYS A 55 13.73 13.94 -7.88
CA LYS A 55 12.32 13.84 -7.48
C LYS A 55 12.15 13.03 -6.20
N ILE A 56 11.11 13.35 -5.46
CA ILE A 56 10.65 12.54 -4.33
C ILE A 56 9.65 11.52 -4.87
N ASN A 57 9.81 10.25 -4.50
CA ASN A 57 8.90 9.18 -4.88
C ASN A 57 8.69 8.22 -3.70
N LEU A 58 7.56 7.53 -3.68
CA LEU A 58 7.27 6.44 -2.77
C LEU A 58 8.21 5.26 -3.03
N LYS A 59 8.73 4.67 -1.95
CA LYS A 59 9.53 3.46 -2.05
C LYS A 59 8.64 2.31 -2.53
N ALA A 60 8.97 1.74 -3.69
CA ALA A 60 8.29 0.55 -4.22
C ALA A 60 8.36 -0.68 -3.29
N THR A 61 9.30 -0.68 -2.34
CA THR A 61 9.47 -1.71 -1.32
C THR A 61 8.64 -1.46 -0.05
N HIS A 62 7.96 -0.32 0.07
CA HIS A 62 7.20 0.04 1.27
C HIS A 62 5.76 -0.46 1.17
N ASP A 63 5.16 -0.82 2.30
CA ASP A 63 3.81 -1.41 2.39
C ASP A 63 2.73 -0.56 1.70
N TYR A 64 2.83 0.76 1.75
CA TYR A 64 1.91 1.65 1.03
C TYR A 64 1.93 1.47 -0.49
N TYR A 65 3.08 1.13 -1.09
CA TYR A 65 3.14 0.84 -2.52
C TYR A 65 2.39 -0.47 -2.83
N PHE A 66 2.56 -1.50 -2.00
CA PHE A 66 1.79 -2.73 -2.09
C PHE A 66 0.29 -2.48 -1.89
N GLN A 67 -0.09 -1.66 -0.91
CA GLN A 67 -1.48 -1.28 -0.67
C GLN A 67 -2.12 -0.66 -1.91
N ILE A 68 -1.44 0.33 -2.52
CA ILE A 68 -1.92 1.05 -3.70
C ILE A 68 -2.01 0.11 -4.91
N GLN A 69 -0.96 -0.67 -5.18
CA GLN A 69 -1.01 -1.65 -6.28
C GLN A 69 -2.14 -2.65 -6.09
N GLY A 70 -2.40 -3.11 -4.86
CA GLY A 70 -3.53 -3.96 -4.54
C GLY A 70 -4.88 -3.28 -4.78
N GLN A 71 -5.05 -2.04 -4.30
CA GLN A 71 -6.27 -1.26 -4.55
C GLN A 71 -6.53 -1.10 -6.05
N LEU A 72 -5.53 -0.75 -6.86
CA LEU A 72 -5.67 -0.57 -8.31
C LEU A 72 -6.08 -1.86 -9.02
N HIS A 73 -5.50 -3.00 -8.64
CA HIS A 73 -5.88 -4.30 -9.22
C HIS A 73 -7.29 -4.72 -8.80
N ILE A 74 -7.66 -4.54 -7.54
CA ILE A 74 -8.99 -4.94 -7.06
C ILE A 74 -10.09 -4.08 -7.68
N THR A 75 -9.86 -2.77 -7.76
CA THR A 75 -10.84 -1.79 -8.28
C THR A 75 -10.83 -1.67 -9.80
N GLN A 76 -9.87 -2.31 -10.49
CA GLN A 76 -9.64 -2.20 -11.94
C GLN A 76 -9.41 -0.77 -12.41
N LYS A 77 -8.66 0.00 -11.61
CA LYS A 77 -8.31 1.40 -11.87
C LYS A 77 -6.90 1.50 -12.43
N LEU A 78 -6.63 2.57 -13.17
CA LEU A 78 -5.39 2.75 -13.92
C LEU A 78 -4.32 3.46 -13.09
N TYR A 79 -4.71 4.35 -12.17
CA TYR A 79 -3.76 5.11 -11.37
C TYR A 79 -4.33 5.51 -10.00
N CYS A 80 -3.43 5.82 -9.08
CA CYS A 80 -3.72 6.40 -7.77
C CYS A 80 -2.96 7.71 -7.64
N ASP A 81 -3.64 8.78 -7.23
CA ASP A 81 -2.97 9.98 -6.73
C ASP A 81 -2.69 9.77 -5.23
N PHE A 82 -1.42 9.47 -4.93
CA PHE A 82 -0.93 9.29 -3.57
C PHE A 82 -0.60 10.64 -2.97
N ILE A 83 -1.34 11.02 -1.93
CA ILE A 83 -1.26 12.34 -1.31
C ILE A 83 -0.65 12.20 0.08
N VAL A 84 0.41 12.96 0.34
CA VAL A 84 0.97 13.11 1.68
C VAL A 84 0.70 14.52 2.15
N TRP A 85 -0.14 14.64 3.18
CA TRP A 85 -0.56 15.93 3.70
C TRP A 85 -0.02 16.17 5.10
N THR A 86 0.52 17.37 5.31
CA THR A 86 0.86 17.92 6.61
C THR A 86 0.36 19.37 6.70
N PRO A 87 0.25 19.97 7.90
CA PRO A 87 -0.07 21.39 8.00
C PRO A 87 0.94 22.35 7.35
N LEU A 88 2.17 21.88 7.08
CA LEU A 88 3.22 22.68 6.45
C LEU A 88 3.15 22.62 4.92
N GLU A 89 2.86 21.44 4.38
CA GLU A 89 2.89 21.19 2.94
C GLU A 89 2.13 19.93 2.54
N MET A 90 1.89 19.85 1.23
CA MET A 90 1.24 18.73 0.57
C MET A 90 2.12 18.23 -0.57
N PHE A 91 2.32 16.92 -0.63
CA PHE A 91 2.99 16.23 -1.72
C PHE A 91 2.00 15.32 -2.43
N VAL A 92 2.08 15.24 -3.76
CA VAL A 92 1.25 14.36 -4.57
C VAL A 92 2.13 13.63 -5.57
N GLU A 93 1.98 12.30 -5.62
CA GLU A 93 2.61 11.42 -6.61
C GLU A 93 1.55 10.58 -7.30
N ARG A 94 1.54 10.58 -8.63
CA ARG A 94 0.70 9.67 -9.40
C ARG A 94 1.38 8.33 -9.56
N ILE A 95 0.80 7.28 -8.99
CA ILE A 95 1.26 5.91 -9.10
C ILE A 95 0.36 5.17 -10.08
N VAL A 96 0.96 4.63 -11.15
CA VAL A 96 0.25 3.87 -12.18
C VAL A 96 0.16 2.39 -11.77
N LYS A 97 -0.93 1.72 -12.19
CA LYS A 97 -1.08 0.28 -12.02
C LYS A 97 0.08 -0.46 -12.68
N ASN A 98 0.69 -1.38 -11.95
CA ASN A 98 1.82 -2.17 -12.41
C ASN A 98 1.47 -3.67 -12.30
N ASP A 99 0.98 -4.23 -13.40
CA ASP A 99 0.58 -5.64 -13.49
C ASP A 99 1.78 -6.58 -13.25
N GLU A 100 2.98 -6.25 -13.75
CA GLU A 100 4.18 -7.06 -13.52
C GLU A 100 4.52 -7.16 -12.04
N PHE A 101 4.43 -6.06 -11.29
CA PHE A 101 4.64 -6.05 -9.84
C PHE A 101 3.60 -6.91 -9.11
N TRP A 102 2.33 -6.84 -9.51
CA TRP A 102 1.27 -7.66 -8.93
C TRP A 102 1.52 -9.16 -9.12
N TYR A 103 1.73 -9.58 -10.35
CA TYR A 103 1.94 -10.99 -10.69
C TYR A 103 3.25 -11.53 -10.10
N SER A 104 4.32 -10.73 -10.04
CA SER A 104 5.63 -11.17 -9.56
C SER A 104 5.80 -11.10 -8.04
N LYS A 105 5.09 -10.21 -7.33
CA LYS A 105 5.32 -9.96 -5.88
C LYS A 105 4.11 -10.18 -4.98
N MET A 106 2.88 -10.07 -5.50
CA MET A 106 1.68 -10.00 -4.66
C MET A 106 0.77 -11.20 -4.81
N GLU A 107 0.38 -11.55 -6.04
CA GLU A 107 -0.71 -12.50 -6.30
C GLU A 107 -0.53 -13.83 -5.55
N THR A 108 0.61 -14.50 -5.79
CA THR A 108 0.89 -15.82 -5.20
C THR A 108 0.79 -15.78 -3.67
N ASN A 109 1.37 -14.76 -3.04
CA ASN A 109 1.38 -14.63 -1.58
C ASN A 109 -0.04 -14.40 -1.03
N LEU A 110 -0.83 -13.55 -1.69
CA LEU A 110 -2.20 -13.25 -1.28
C LEU A 110 -3.13 -14.47 -1.42
N VAL A 111 -3.01 -15.18 -2.55
CA VAL A 111 -3.79 -16.41 -2.83
C VAL A 111 -3.42 -17.50 -1.83
N GLN A 112 -2.13 -17.73 -1.59
CA GLN A 112 -1.66 -18.72 -0.63
C GLN A 112 -2.10 -18.37 0.79
N PHE A 113 -2.00 -17.10 1.19
CA PHE A 113 -2.49 -16.66 2.50
C PHE A 113 -3.97 -16.91 2.68
N TYR A 114 -4.79 -16.58 1.69
CA TYR A 114 -6.22 -16.82 1.75
C TYR A 114 -6.56 -18.31 1.91
N HIS A 115 -6.01 -19.17 1.06
CA HIS A 115 -6.38 -20.59 1.03
C HIS A 115 -5.72 -21.43 2.11
N LYS A 116 -4.46 -21.16 2.48
CA LYS A 116 -3.70 -21.99 3.42
C LYS A 116 -3.81 -21.52 4.87
N ALA A 117 -3.97 -20.22 5.10
CA ALA A 117 -4.02 -19.65 6.44
C ALA A 117 -5.42 -19.12 6.82
N LEU A 118 -5.97 -18.17 6.06
CA LEU A 118 -7.17 -17.44 6.45
C LEU A 118 -8.44 -18.32 6.43
N ILE A 119 -8.74 -18.96 5.30
CA ILE A 119 -9.96 -19.77 5.15
C ILE A 119 -10.03 -20.91 6.18
N PRO A 120 -8.96 -21.70 6.39
CA PRO A 120 -8.97 -22.72 7.41
C PRO A 120 -9.18 -22.16 8.83
N GLU A 121 -8.71 -20.95 9.13
CA GLU A 121 -8.94 -20.32 10.44
C GLU A 121 -10.36 -19.80 10.60
N ILE A 122 -11.01 -19.37 9.51
CA ILE A 122 -12.44 -18.99 9.52
C ILE A 122 -13.32 -20.22 9.73
N VAL A 123 -13.02 -21.34 9.06
CA VAL A 123 -13.85 -22.56 9.08
C VAL A 123 -13.58 -23.42 10.32
N ASP A 124 -12.31 -23.57 10.71
CA ASP A 124 -11.89 -24.39 11.86
C ASP A 124 -10.81 -23.63 12.69
N PRO A 125 -11.25 -22.69 13.56
CA PRO A 125 -10.36 -21.83 14.32
C PRO A 125 -9.42 -22.64 15.23
N ARG A 126 -8.12 -22.42 15.11
CA ARG A 126 -7.09 -23.03 15.98
C ARG A 126 -6.83 -22.19 17.21
N LEU A 127 -6.93 -20.87 17.10
CA LEU A 127 -6.61 -19.96 18.21
C LEU A 127 -7.51 -20.21 19.43
N CYS A 128 -8.82 -20.40 19.21
CA CYS A 128 -9.78 -20.71 20.27
C CYS A 128 -9.50 -22.03 21.00
N ARG A 129 -8.75 -22.95 20.36
CA ARG A 129 -8.35 -24.25 20.90
C ARG A 129 -6.92 -24.24 21.45
N LYS A 130 -6.28 -23.07 21.56
CA LYS A 130 -4.88 -22.90 22.00
C LYS A 130 -3.88 -23.66 21.12
N MET A 131 -4.19 -23.81 19.84
CA MET A 131 -3.30 -24.40 18.84
C MET A 131 -2.56 -23.30 18.06
N PRO A 132 -1.35 -23.58 17.53
CA PRO A 132 -0.64 -22.62 16.69
C PRO A 132 -1.44 -22.28 15.41
N ILE A 133 -1.30 -21.03 14.95
CA ILE A 133 -1.85 -20.58 13.67
C ILE A 133 -1.18 -21.37 12.53
N ARG A 134 -1.91 -21.62 11.44
CA ARG A 134 -1.36 -22.29 10.26
C ARG A 134 -0.34 -21.38 9.59
N ASP A 135 0.91 -21.82 9.55
CA ASP A 135 1.96 -21.17 8.77
C ASP A 135 1.82 -21.50 7.28
N ILE A 136 2.25 -20.55 6.45
CA ILE A 136 2.34 -20.71 5.01
C ILE A 136 3.79 -21.10 4.74
N GLU A 137 4.03 -22.40 4.55
CA GLU A 137 5.31 -22.90 4.01
C GLU A 137 5.61 -22.32 2.63
#